data_AF-A0A2T5JKI3-F1
#
_entry.id   AF-A0A2T5JKI3-F1
#
_cell.length_a   1.000
_cell.length_b   1.000
_cell.length_c   1.000
_cell.angle_alpha   90.00
_cell.angle_beta   90.00
_cell.angle_gamma   90.00
#
_symmetry.space_group_name_H-M   'P 1'
#
loop_
_entity.id
_entity.type
_entity.pdbx_description
1 polymer ?
#
loop_
_entity_poly.entity_id
_entity_poly.type
_entity_poly.pdbx_seq_one_letter_code
_entity_poly.pdbx_strand_id
1 'polypeptide(L)'
;MSISRYIETSLPPGPERDQIIGLVNLGLSFQQQQNKGRRPGPLKAYLLKLIQKIDGPVSFDRLLEELELEAVRRDMHGTAASPIEQVNRVWAIVTYHHPRNGRQQLTFKTIRNKLTWCKLNQNK
;
A
#
# COMPACT_ATOMS: atom_id res chain seq x y z
N MET A 1 -23.92 7.27 -19.01
CA MET A 1 -24.04 8.74 -19.15
C MET A 1 -23.19 9.39 -18.07
N SER A 2 -22.44 10.46 -18.39
CA SER A 2 -21.73 11.24 -17.35
C SER A 2 -22.70 12.19 -16.66
N ILE A 3 -22.49 12.44 -15.35
CA ILE A 3 -23.32 13.34 -14.55
C ILE A 3 -23.35 14.75 -15.16
N SER A 4 -22.22 15.22 -15.69
CA SER A 4 -22.14 16.51 -16.39
C SER A 4 -23.07 16.56 -17.62
N ARG A 5 -23.16 15.49 -18.42
CA ARG A 5 -24.03 15.43 -19.59
C ARG A 5 -25.53 15.36 -19.23
N TYR A 6 -25.86 14.80 -18.07
CA TYR A 6 -27.22 14.85 -17.53
C TYR A 6 -27.60 16.26 -17.11
N ILE A 7 -26.69 16.99 -16.46
CA ILE A 7 -26.91 18.39 -16.05
C ILE A 7 -27.07 19.30 -17.29
N GLU A 8 -26.25 19.09 -18.32
CA GLU A 8 -26.31 19.84 -19.57
C GLU A 8 -27.62 19.68 -20.35
N THR A 9 -28.31 18.55 -20.15
CA THR A 9 -29.59 18.23 -20.81
C THR A 9 -30.80 18.56 -19.94
N SER A 10 -30.62 18.65 -18.62
CA SER A 10 -31.69 18.91 -17.65
C SER A 10 -31.87 20.39 -17.32
N LEU A 11 -30.81 21.21 -17.48
CA LEU A 11 -30.83 22.64 -17.16
C LEU A 11 -30.56 23.50 -18.40
N PRO A 12 -31.29 24.62 -18.56
CA PRO A 12 -31.02 25.58 -19.63
C PRO A 12 -29.61 26.18 -19.47
N PRO A 13 -28.99 26.63 -20.58
CA PRO A 13 -27.70 27.32 -20.52
C PRO A 13 -27.84 28.61 -19.69
N GLY A 14 -26.98 28.78 -18.70
CA GLY A 14 -27.02 29.90 -17.78
C GLY A 14 -26.01 29.76 -16.63
N PRO A 15 -25.80 30.83 -15.85
CA PRO A 15 -24.75 30.89 -14.83
C PRO A 15 -24.91 29.82 -13.74
N GLU A 16 -26.15 29.44 -13.41
CA GLU A 16 -26.44 28.39 -12.42
C GLU A 16 -26.00 27.00 -12.91
N ARG A 17 -26.23 26.69 -14.18
CA ARG A 17 -25.80 25.42 -14.79
C ARG A 17 -24.28 25.30 -14.76
N ASP A 18 -23.57 26.38 -15.09
CA ASP A 18 -22.11 26.38 -15.12
C ASP A 18 -21.52 26.20 -13.70
N GLN A 19 -22.16 26.81 -12.69
CA GLN A 19 -21.78 26.59 -11.28
C GLN A 19 -21.97 25.13 -10.84
N ILE A 20 -23.10 24.52 -11.18
CA ILE A 20 -23.40 23.12 -10.83
C ILE A 20 -22.42 22.17 -11.51
N ILE A 21 -22.13 22.38 -12.80
CA ILE A 21 -21.12 21.60 -13.53
C ILE A 21 -19.74 21.77 -12.88
N GLY A 22 -19.38 22.99 -12.49
CA GLY A 22 -18.14 23.29 -11.76
C GLY A 22 -18.02 22.50 -10.45
N LEU A 23 -19.06 22.50 -9.62
CA LEU A 23 -19.09 21.76 -8.36
C LEU A 23 -19.01 20.24 -8.57
N VAL A 24 -19.69 19.70 -9.58
CA VAL A 24 -19.63 18.27 -9.89
C VAL A 24 -18.23 17.88 -10.37
N ASN A 25 -17.62 18.66 -11.25
CA ASN A 25 -16.26 18.40 -11.72
C ASN A 25 -15.25 18.49 -10.57
N LEU A 26 -15.43 19.43 -9.65
CA LEU A 26 -14.63 19.54 -8.43
C LEU A 26 -14.77 18.29 -7.55
N GLY A 27 -16.00 17.84 -7.29
CA GLY A 27 -16.28 16.62 -6.52
C GLY A 27 -15.68 15.36 -7.18
N LEU A 28 -15.81 15.24 -8.50
CA LEU A 28 -15.18 14.16 -9.28
C LEU A 28 -13.65 14.22 -9.21
N SER A 29 -13.06 15.42 -9.20
CA SER A 29 -11.60 15.58 -9.07
C SER A 29 -11.10 15.17 -7.67
N PHE A 30 -11.85 15.47 -6.61
CA PHE A 30 -11.56 15.00 -5.26
C PHE A 30 -11.72 13.49 -5.11
N GLN A 31 -12.78 12.92 -5.70
CA GLN A 31 -12.95 11.47 -5.74
C GLN A 31 -11.78 10.80 -6.46
N GLN A 32 -11.33 11.37 -7.58
CA GLN A 32 -10.14 10.88 -8.29
C GLN A 32 -8.86 11.05 -7.48
N GLN A 33 -8.70 12.13 -6.71
CA GLN A 33 -7.56 12.29 -5.79
C GLN A 33 -7.59 11.28 -4.65
N GLN A 34 -8.76 10.97 -4.10
CA GLN A 34 -8.91 9.92 -3.08
C GLN A 34 -8.67 8.52 -3.67
N ASN A 35 -9.07 8.30 -4.92
CA ASN A 35 -8.90 7.04 -5.64
C ASN A 35 -7.50 6.86 -6.26
N LYS A 36 -6.75 7.94 -6.52
CA LYS A 36 -5.30 7.91 -6.78
C LYS A 36 -4.61 7.49 -5.49
N GLY A 37 -4.68 6.17 -5.24
CA GLY A 37 -4.33 5.54 -3.99
C GLY A 37 -3.01 6.07 -3.46
N ARG A 38 -3.00 6.45 -2.17
CA ARG A 38 -1.79 6.73 -1.42
C ARG A 38 -0.76 5.66 -1.80
N ARG A 39 0.33 6.08 -2.45
CA ARG A 39 1.44 5.18 -2.80
C ARG A 39 1.76 4.34 -1.57
N PRO A 40 1.90 3.01 -1.70
CA PRO A 40 2.18 2.17 -0.56
C PRO A 40 3.41 2.73 0.17
N GLY A 41 3.29 2.90 1.48
CA GLY A 41 4.44 3.24 2.31
C GLY A 41 5.56 2.22 2.12
N PRO A 42 6.82 2.54 2.45
CA PRO A 42 7.98 1.75 2.07
C PRO A 42 7.89 0.29 2.53
N LEU A 43 7.38 0.04 3.74
CA LEU A 43 7.13 -1.34 4.21
C LEU A 43 6.11 -2.09 3.34
N LYS A 44 5.00 -1.46 2.97
CA LYS A 44 3.98 -2.09 2.11
C LYS A 44 4.55 -2.38 0.71
N ALA A 45 5.31 -1.45 0.16
CA ALA A 45 5.96 -1.62 -1.13
C ALA A 45 7.00 -2.75 -1.10
N TYR A 46 7.78 -2.84 -0.02
CA TYR A 46 8.73 -3.94 0.19
C TYR A 46 8.02 -5.28 0.32
N LEU A 47 6.99 -5.38 1.17
CA LEU A 47 6.21 -6.61 1.35
C LEU A 47 5.54 -7.05 0.04
N LEU A 48 5.03 -6.12 -0.78
CA LEU A 48 4.49 -6.46 -2.10
C LEU A 48 5.54 -7.14 -2.99
N LYS A 49 6.76 -6.61 -3.05
CA LYS A 49 7.86 -7.23 -3.80
C LYS A 49 8.28 -8.58 -3.21
N LEU A 50 8.29 -8.70 -1.88
CA LEU A 50 8.67 -9.93 -1.21
C LEU A 50 7.66 -11.05 -1.48
N ILE A 51 6.37 -10.73 -1.42
CA ILE A 51 5.30 -11.69 -1.66
C ILE A 51 5.33 -12.21 -3.11
N GLN A 52 5.77 -11.41 -4.09
CA GLN A 52 5.97 -11.88 -5.47
C GLN A 52 7.05 -12.96 -5.61
N LYS A 53 7.95 -13.11 -4.63
CA LYS A 53 8.96 -14.18 -4.60
C LYS A 53 8.43 -15.49 -4.00
N ILE A 54 7.27 -15.46 -3.34
CA ILE A 54 6.70 -16.64 -2.69
C ILE A 54 6.02 -17.50 -3.75
N ASP A 55 6.58 -18.66 -4.03
CA ASP A 55 5.97 -19.65 -4.93
C ASP A 55 4.74 -20.31 -4.26
N GLY A 56 3.56 -20.02 -4.80
CA GLY A 56 2.28 -20.62 -4.38
C GLY A 56 1.46 -19.75 -3.43
N PRO A 57 0.57 -20.35 -2.60
CA PRO A 57 -0.37 -19.60 -1.78
C PRO A 57 0.36 -18.78 -0.72
N VAL A 58 0.10 -17.47 -0.71
CA VAL A 58 0.71 -16.53 0.23
C VAL A 58 0.08 -16.74 1.61
N SER A 59 0.80 -17.36 2.54
CA SER A 59 0.44 -17.45 3.95
C SER A 59 1.27 -16.49 4.80
N PHE A 60 0.85 -16.24 6.05
CA PHE A 60 1.65 -15.43 6.96
C PHE A 60 2.93 -16.15 7.38
N ASP A 61 2.90 -17.47 7.55
CA ASP A 61 4.08 -18.25 7.94
C ASP A 61 5.13 -18.27 6.83
N ARG A 62 4.72 -18.43 5.57
CA ARG A 62 5.63 -18.30 4.42
C ARG A 62 6.22 -16.90 4.30
N LEU A 63 5.43 -15.87 4.59
CA LEU A 63 5.97 -14.51 4.66
C LEU A 63 7.03 -14.38 5.76
N LEU A 64 6.82 -14.99 6.93
CA LEU A 64 7.79 -14.95 8.02
C LEU A 64 9.09 -15.67 7.63
N GLU A 65 9.00 -16.83 6.98
CA GLU A 65 10.17 -17.55 6.45
C GLU A 65 10.96 -16.69 5.47
N GLU A 66 10.30 -16.02 4.52
CA GLU A 66 10.97 -15.09 3.60
C GLU A 66 11.59 -13.89 4.33
N LEU A 67 10.93 -13.34 5.34
CA LEU A 67 11.48 -12.25 6.15
C LEU A 67 12.71 -12.70 6.96
N GLU A 68 12.76 -13.96 7.39
CA GLU A 68 13.92 -14.56 8.04
C GLU A 68 15.09 -14.73 7.06
N LEU A 69 14.82 -15.21 5.85
CA LEU A 69 15.83 -15.29 4.78
C LEU A 69 16.38 -13.90 4.44
N GLU A 70 15.52 -12.89 4.36
CA GLU A 70 15.94 -11.51 4.10
C GLU A 70 16.71 -10.89 5.28
N ALA A 71 16.45 -11.31 6.52
CA ALA A 71 17.26 -10.93 7.68
C ALA A 71 18.67 -11.53 7.60
N VAL A 72 18.77 -12.81 7.25
CA VAL A 72 20.06 -13.50 7.04
C VAL A 72 20.83 -12.87 5.88
N ARG A 73 20.16 -12.56 4.76
CA ARG A 73 20.80 -11.86 3.62
C ARG A 73 21.37 -10.51 4.02
N ARG A 74 20.68 -9.76 4.89
CA ARG A 74 21.19 -8.49 5.42
C ARG A 74 22.42 -8.70 6.29
N ASP A 75 22.42 -9.73 7.12
CA ASP A 75 23.58 -10.05 7.97
C ASP A 75 24.83 -10.35 7.12
N MET A 76 24.64 -11.09 6.01
CA MET A 76 25.72 -11.45 5.09
C MET A 76 26.19 -10.31 4.18
N HIS A 77 25.28 -9.48 3.67
CA HIS A 77 25.57 -8.48 2.62
C HIS A 77 25.38 -7.02 3.07
N GLY A 78 25.09 -6.80 4.35
CA GLY A 78 24.87 -5.49 4.93
C GLY A 78 23.49 -4.89 4.65
N THR A 79 23.32 -3.64 5.09
CA THR A 79 22.04 -2.92 5.11
C THR A 79 21.44 -2.62 3.74
N ALA A 80 22.24 -2.64 2.67
CA ALA A 80 21.79 -2.40 1.30
C ALA A 80 21.01 -3.59 0.72
N ALA A 81 21.25 -4.81 1.21
CA ALA A 81 20.64 -6.02 0.67
C ALA A 81 19.19 -6.19 1.11
N SER A 82 18.88 -5.86 2.36
CA SER A 82 17.53 -6.00 2.91
C SER A 82 17.29 -5.00 4.05
N PRO A 83 16.07 -4.41 4.12
CA PRO A 83 15.70 -3.53 5.22
C PRO A 83 15.30 -4.31 6.49
N ILE A 84 15.17 -5.64 6.44
CA ILE A 84 14.80 -6.48 7.59
C ILE A 84 16.06 -6.85 8.35
N GLU A 85 16.11 -6.50 9.64
CA GLU A 85 17.24 -6.80 10.52
C GLU A 85 17.07 -8.15 11.22
N GLN A 86 15.89 -8.39 11.79
CA GLN A 86 15.64 -9.57 12.61
C GLN A 86 14.16 -9.90 12.63
N VAL A 87 13.83 -11.19 12.62
CA VAL A 87 12.50 -11.71 12.95
C VAL A 87 12.62 -12.47 14.26
N ASN A 88 11.81 -12.10 15.25
CA ASN A 88 11.77 -12.77 16.53
C ASN A 88 10.38 -13.38 16.74
N ARG A 89 10.29 -14.71 16.59
CA ARG A 89 9.04 -15.45 16.74
C ARG A 89 8.54 -15.50 18.18
N VAL A 90 9.43 -15.59 19.16
CA VAL A 90 9.09 -15.68 20.60
C VAL A 90 8.36 -14.41 21.04
N TRP A 91 8.89 -13.25 20.66
CA TRP A 91 8.30 -11.95 20.99
C TRP A 91 7.31 -11.44 19.93
N ALA A 92 7.09 -12.21 18.85
CA ALA A 92 6.23 -11.85 17.73
C ALA A 92 6.51 -10.45 17.15
N ILE A 93 7.79 -10.12 16.95
CA ILE A 93 8.27 -8.85 16.43
C ILE A 93 9.20 -9.01 15.23
N VAL A 94 9.19 -8.04 14.33
CA VAL A 94 10.11 -7.88 13.21
C VAL A 94 10.80 -6.54 13.35
N THR A 95 12.13 -6.55 13.32
CA THR A 95 12.94 -5.34 13.33
C THR A 95 13.23 -4.92 11.88
N TYR A 96 12.75 -3.75 11.49
CA TYR A 96 12.77 -3.21 10.14
C TYR A 96 13.44 -1.83 10.13
N HIS A 97 14.24 -1.55 9.10
CA HIS A 97 14.87 -0.25 8.91
C HIS A 97 14.07 0.58 7.92
N HIS A 98 13.35 1.57 8.46
CA HIS A 98 12.62 2.53 7.67
C HIS A 98 13.59 3.54 7.02
N PRO A 99 13.47 3.84 5.71
CA PRO A 99 14.41 4.71 5.02
C PRO A 99 14.49 6.14 5.57
N ARG A 100 13.43 6.60 6.27
CA ARG A 100 13.39 7.93 6.90
C ARG A 100 13.43 7.92 8.42
N ASN A 101 12.96 6.84 9.05
CA ASN A 101 12.69 6.83 10.50
C ASN A 101 13.66 5.89 11.24
N GLY A 102 14.61 5.28 10.51
CA GLY A 102 15.59 4.36 11.06
C GLY A 102 14.96 3.05 11.52
N ARG A 103 15.60 2.44 12.52
CA ARG A 103 15.22 1.15 13.09
C ARG A 103 13.86 1.21 13.78
N GLN A 104 12.96 0.31 13.42
CA GLN A 104 11.61 0.18 13.96
C GLN A 104 11.31 -1.26 14.32
N GLN A 105 10.67 -1.49 15.45
CA GLN A 105 10.12 -2.78 15.82
C GLN A 105 8.63 -2.84 15.46
N LEU A 106 8.26 -3.84 14.67
CA LEU A 106 6.92 -4.03 14.16
C LEU A 106 6.36 -5.34 14.71
N THR A 107 5.17 -5.30 15.29
CA THR A 107 4.50 -6.51 15.76
C THR A 107 4.00 -7.37 14.60
N PHE A 108 3.89 -8.69 14.81
CA PHE A 108 3.31 -9.59 13.83
C PHE A 108 1.88 -9.20 13.44
N LYS A 109 1.08 -8.65 14.38
CA LYS A 109 -0.24 -8.07 14.09
C LYS A 109 -0.14 -6.97 13.03
N THR A 110 0.85 -6.10 13.14
CA THR A 110 1.09 -5.03 12.16
C THR A 110 1.45 -5.61 10.80
N ILE A 111 2.37 -6.58 10.75
CA ILE A 111 2.77 -7.24 9.51
C ILE A 111 1.58 -7.97 8.87
N ARG A 112 0.76 -8.72 9.62
CA ARG A 112 -0.46 -9.37 9.13
C ARG A 112 -1.42 -8.38 8.48
N ASN A 113 -1.69 -7.25 9.14
CA ASN A 113 -2.56 -6.21 8.58
C ASN A 113 -2.00 -5.65 7.27
N LYS A 114 -0.68 -5.48 7.16
CA LYS A 114 -0.04 -5.06 5.89
C LYS A 114 -0.09 -6.16 4.84
N LEU A 115 0.08 -7.42 5.21
CA LEU A 115 -0.04 -8.58 4.32
C LEU A 115 -1.45 -8.69 3.72
N THR A 116 -2.50 -8.54 4.53
CA THR A 116 -3.89 -8.51 4.04
C THR A 116 -4.07 -7.43 2.98
N TRP A 117 -3.53 -6.22 3.23
CA TRP A 117 -3.54 -5.16 2.24
C TRP A 117 -2.76 -5.52 0.97
N CYS A 118 -1.59 -6.17 1.09
CA CYS A 118 -0.78 -6.56 -0.07
C CYS A 118 -1.51 -7.59 -0.94
N LYS A 119 -2.15 -8.61 -0.34
CA LYS A 119 -2.95 -9.62 -1.07
C LYS A 119 -4.06 -8.98 -1.91
N LEU A 120 -4.73 -7.96 -1.37
CA LEU A 120 -5.79 -7.23 -2.08
C LEU A 120 -5.29 -6.35 -3.24
N ASN A 121 -3.98 -6.05 -3.29
CA ASN A 121 -3.38 -5.14 -4.26
C ASN A 121 -2.29 -5.82 -5.12
N GLN A 122 -2.19 -7.15 -5.15
CA GLN A 122 -1.25 -7.88 -6.01
C GLN A 122 -1.57 -7.73 -7.52
N ASN A 123 -2.82 -7.44 -7.86
CA ASN A 123 -3.34 -7.49 -9.24
C ASN A 123 -3.79 -6.11 -9.78
N LYS A 124 -3.30 -5.01 -9.19
CA LYS A 124 -3.55 -3.64 -9.66
C LYS A 124 -2.26 -3.04 -10.21
#